data_AF-A0A6J3LNE4-F1
#
_entry.id   AF-A0A6J3LNE4-F1
#
_cell.length_a   1.000
_cell.length_b   1.000
_cell.length_c   1.000
_cell.angle_alpha   90.00
_cell.angle_beta   90.00
_cell.angle_gamma   90.00
#
_symmetry.space_group_name_H-M   'P 1'
#
loop_
_entity.id
_entity.type
_entity.pdbx_description
1 polymer ?
#
loop_
_entity_poly.entity_id
_entity_poly.type
_entity_poly.pdbx_seq_one_letter_code
_entity_poly.pdbx_strand_id
1 'polypeptide(L)'
;MRKKIFKMSAAMRAALLQRWKNYWTSIYMDYKETALDIAKSLKEHPIKASIYFSLLGSYIYLRRHNPDERSFKEHLLENTIKVMQVGEAIRNPKSEQYLQWLSQSYNEGIVRRLDLGIVSLIWLDNYDKMCSLYKVACPYLKTQYLTFYQRVVDIGFLDKWWILENKMKDYDVNEAQFSDVKYK
;
A
#
# COMPACT_ATOMS: atom_id res chain seq x y z
N MET A 1 -37.74 -41.39 -5.43
CA MET A 1 -37.49 -40.10 -6.11
C MET A 1 -36.71 -40.32 -7.41
N ARG A 2 -37.41 -40.47 -8.55
CA ARG A 2 -36.77 -40.71 -9.87
C ARG A 2 -36.27 -39.37 -10.43
N LYS A 3 -34.94 -39.22 -10.56
CA LYS A 3 -34.32 -38.12 -11.31
C LYS A 3 -34.79 -38.22 -12.77
N LYS A 4 -35.64 -37.29 -13.22
CA LYS A 4 -35.96 -37.14 -14.64
C LYS A 4 -34.69 -36.67 -15.35
N ILE A 5 -33.99 -37.60 -15.99
CA ILE A 5 -32.87 -37.27 -16.88
C ILE A 5 -33.49 -36.62 -18.11
N PHE A 6 -33.42 -35.29 -18.18
CA PHE A 6 -33.89 -34.52 -19.32
C PHE A 6 -33.03 -34.87 -20.55
N LYS A 7 -33.54 -35.73 -21.44
CA LYS A 7 -32.87 -36.07 -22.70
C LYS A 7 -33.05 -34.91 -23.67
N MET A 8 -32.02 -34.08 -23.78
CA MET A 8 -31.96 -32.98 -24.73
C MET A 8 -31.96 -33.53 -26.17
N SER A 9 -32.98 -33.17 -26.96
CA SER A 9 -33.09 -33.54 -28.38
C SER A 9 -31.85 -33.10 -29.17
N ALA A 10 -31.44 -33.90 -30.16
CA ALA A 10 -30.30 -33.60 -31.02
C ALA A 10 -30.42 -32.21 -31.69
N ALA A 11 -31.63 -31.81 -32.09
CA ALA A 11 -31.91 -30.49 -32.66
C ALA A 11 -31.68 -29.34 -31.65
N MET A 12 -32.04 -29.56 -30.38
CA MET A 12 -31.81 -28.59 -29.30
C MET A 12 -30.32 -28.48 -28.96
N ARG A 13 -29.58 -29.59 -29.00
CA ARG A 13 -28.11 -29.58 -28.85
C ARG A 13 -27.43 -28.82 -29.99
N ALA A 14 -27.88 -29.05 -31.23
CA ALA A 14 -27.38 -28.34 -32.41
C ALA A 14 -27.66 -26.83 -32.35
N ALA A 15 -28.89 -26.44 -31.96
CA ALA A 15 -29.26 -25.03 -31.78
C ALA A 15 -28.44 -24.34 -30.68
N LEU A 16 -28.16 -25.03 -29.56
CA LEU A 16 -27.30 -24.51 -28.49
C LEU A 16 -25.85 -24.34 -28.94
N LEU A 17 -25.30 -25.32 -29.66
CA LEU A 17 -23.95 -25.22 -30.23
C LEU A 17 -23.84 -24.08 -31.23
N GLN A 18 -24.85 -23.87 -32.06
CA GLN A 18 -24.89 -22.77 -33.02
C GLN A 18 -24.97 -21.41 -32.30
N ARG A 19 -25.79 -21.28 -31.26
CA ARG A 19 -25.85 -20.07 -30.42
C ARG A 19 -24.51 -19.79 -29.73
N TRP A 20 -23.86 -20.82 -29.19
CA TRP A 20 -22.56 -20.71 -28.55
C TRP A 20 -21.48 -20.28 -29.54
N LYS A 21 -21.44 -20.89 -30.73
CA LYS A 21 -20.55 -20.48 -31.82
C LYS A 21 -20.78 -19.02 -32.21
N ASN A 22 -22.03 -18.61 -32.41
CA ASN A 22 -22.36 -17.24 -32.79
C ASN A 22 -21.96 -16.24 -31.70
N TYR A 23 -22.17 -16.59 -30.42
CA TYR A 23 -21.78 -15.77 -29.28
C TYR A 23 -20.27 -15.54 -29.22
N TRP A 24 -19.46 -16.60 -29.29
CA TRP A 24 -18.00 -16.46 -29.30
C TRP A 24 -17.49 -15.73 -30.54
N THR A 25 -18.15 -15.94 -31.69
CA THR A 25 -17.81 -15.23 -32.93
C THR A 25 -18.10 -13.73 -32.77
N SER A 26 -19.25 -13.36 -32.20
CA SER A 26 -19.60 -11.96 -31.91
C SER A 26 -18.58 -11.33 -30.97
N ILE A 27 -18.27 -11.97 -29.85
CA ILE A 27 -17.28 -11.49 -28.89
C ILE A 27 -15.92 -11.26 -29.55
N TYR A 28 -15.45 -12.22 -30.35
CA TYR A 28 -14.19 -12.08 -31.06
C TYR A 28 -14.20 -10.89 -32.01
N MET A 29 -15.29 -10.70 -32.77
CA MET A 29 -15.43 -9.57 -33.69
C MET A 29 -15.48 -8.25 -32.93
N ASP A 30 -16.23 -8.15 -31.83
CA ASP A 30 -16.35 -6.94 -31.02
C ASP A 30 -14.99 -6.49 -30.45
N TYR A 31 -14.20 -7.42 -29.89
CA TYR A 31 -12.85 -7.09 -29.40
C TYR A 31 -11.87 -6.76 -30.51
N LYS A 32 -11.97 -7.43 -31.68
CA LYS A 32 -11.13 -7.14 -32.85
C LYS A 32 -11.42 -5.73 -33.39
N GLU A 33 -12.69 -5.37 -33.55
CA GLU A 33 -13.10 -4.04 -33.99
C GLU A 33 -12.64 -2.98 -32.99
N THR A 34 -12.85 -3.22 -31.68
CA THR A 34 -12.35 -2.36 -30.62
C THR A 34 -10.82 -2.18 -30.69
N ALA A 35 -10.05 -3.25 -30.92
CA ALA A 35 -8.60 -3.17 -31.05
C ALA A 35 -8.16 -2.35 -32.28
N LEU A 36 -8.84 -2.52 -33.42
CA LEU A 36 -8.60 -1.73 -34.63
C LEU A 36 -8.91 -0.25 -34.40
N ASP A 37 -10.00 0.06 -33.69
CA ASP A 37 -10.39 1.43 -33.41
C ASP A 37 -9.47 2.10 -32.38
N ILE A 38 -8.96 1.36 -31.39
CA ILE A 38 -7.87 1.83 -30.53
C ILE A 38 -6.65 2.17 -31.38
N ALA A 39 -6.22 1.29 -32.29
CA ALA A 39 -5.06 1.54 -33.14
C ALA A 39 -5.24 2.79 -34.04
N LYS A 40 -6.44 3.00 -34.60
CA LYS A 40 -6.77 4.23 -35.34
C LYS A 40 -6.73 5.45 -34.41
N SER A 41 -7.37 5.38 -33.24
CA SER A 41 -7.41 6.47 -32.26
C SER A 41 -6.02 6.87 -31.77
N LEU A 42 -5.11 5.90 -31.59
CA LEU A 42 -3.71 6.16 -31.25
C LEU A 42 -3.00 6.97 -32.34
N LYS A 43 -3.28 6.68 -33.61
CA LYS A 43 -2.71 7.38 -34.76
C LYS A 43 -3.31 8.77 -34.96
N GLU A 44 -4.62 8.92 -34.77
CA GLU A 44 -5.35 10.18 -34.94
C GLU A 44 -5.06 11.17 -33.80
N HIS A 45 -4.82 10.68 -32.59
CA HIS A 45 -4.63 11.50 -31.39
C HIS A 45 -3.38 11.09 -30.59
N PRO A 46 -2.16 11.26 -31.14
CA PRO A 46 -0.92 10.80 -30.51
C PRO A 46 -0.65 11.47 -29.15
N ILE A 47 -1.10 12.71 -28.95
CA ILE A 47 -0.94 13.42 -27.66
C ILE A 47 -1.80 12.77 -26.58
N LYS A 48 -3.08 12.50 -26.85
CA LYS A 48 -3.98 11.84 -25.90
C LYS A 48 -3.47 10.44 -25.55
N ALA A 49 -3.07 9.69 -26.58
CA ALA A 49 -2.43 8.38 -26.42
C ALA A 49 -1.22 8.43 -25.48
N SER A 50 -0.30 9.37 -25.70
CA SER A 50 0.89 9.56 -24.87
C SER A 50 0.53 9.83 -23.40
N ILE A 51 -0.48 10.66 -23.14
CA ILE A 51 -0.97 10.92 -21.77
C ILE A 51 -1.52 9.65 -21.12
N TYR A 52 -2.31 8.84 -21.83
CA TYR A 52 -2.83 7.59 -21.27
C TYR A 52 -1.71 6.57 -20.97
N PHE A 53 -0.75 6.42 -21.88
CA PHE A 53 0.39 5.52 -21.67
C PHE A 53 1.31 6.00 -20.55
N SER A 54 1.55 7.32 -20.44
CA SER A 54 2.35 7.86 -19.35
C SER A 54 1.68 7.65 -18.00
N LEU A 55 0.37 7.91 -17.87
CA LEU A 55 -0.38 7.64 -16.64
C LEU A 55 -0.35 6.15 -16.26
N LEU A 56 -0.56 5.25 -17.22
CA LEU A 56 -0.51 3.81 -16.98
C LEU A 56 0.91 3.37 -16.57
N GLY A 57 1.93 3.85 -17.28
CA GLY A 57 3.33 3.57 -16.98
C GLY A 57 3.73 4.07 -15.59
N SER A 58 3.37 5.31 -15.26
CA SER A 58 3.57 5.90 -13.94
C SER A 58 2.86 5.10 -12.85
N TYR A 59 1.60 4.69 -13.06
CA TYR A 59 0.88 3.87 -12.08
C TYR A 59 1.57 2.52 -11.84
N ILE A 60 1.97 1.81 -12.90
CA ILE A 60 2.67 0.52 -12.79
C ILE A 60 4.01 0.70 -12.07
N TYR A 61 4.75 1.75 -12.44
CA TYR A 61 6.03 2.09 -11.82
C TYR A 61 5.86 2.38 -10.32
N LEU A 62 4.94 3.26 -9.96
CA LEU A 62 4.65 3.62 -8.56
C LEU A 62 4.13 2.43 -7.75
N ARG A 63 3.27 1.59 -8.32
CA ARG A 63 2.77 0.38 -7.66
C ARG A 63 3.91 -0.60 -7.35
N ARG A 64 4.90 -0.69 -8.24
CA ARG A 64 6.07 -1.55 -8.07
C ARG A 64 7.04 -1.03 -7.01
N HIS A 65 7.17 0.29 -6.87
CA HIS A 65 8.02 0.97 -5.88
C HIS A 65 7.22 1.39 -4.64
N ASN A 66 6.09 0.73 -4.35
CA ASN A 66 5.31 1.00 -3.15
C ASN A 66 5.86 0.12 -2.00
N PRO A 67 6.44 0.72 -0.94
CA PRO A 67 7.12 -0.05 0.10
C PRO A 67 6.16 -0.92 0.91
N ASP A 68 6.66 -2.07 1.36
CA ASP A 68 5.91 -3.04 2.15
C ASP A 68 6.23 -2.97 3.65
N GLU A 69 5.48 -3.70 4.47
CA GLU A 69 5.69 -3.69 5.93
C GLU A 69 7.08 -4.25 6.32
N ARG A 70 7.62 -5.16 5.50
CA ARG A 70 8.96 -5.71 5.71
C ARG A 70 10.03 -4.65 5.48
N SER A 71 9.95 -3.92 4.37
CA SER A 71 10.82 -2.77 4.09
C SER A 71 10.78 -1.73 5.21
N PHE A 72 9.60 -1.44 5.79
CA PHE A 72 9.53 -0.53 6.93
C PHE A 72 10.28 -1.06 8.16
N LYS A 73 10.09 -2.33 8.48
CA LYS A 73 10.77 -2.98 9.61
C LYS A 73 12.28 -3.02 9.40
N GLU A 74 12.74 -3.29 8.18
CA GLU A 74 14.15 -3.24 7.81
C GLU A 74 14.71 -1.83 7.99
N HIS A 75 14.07 -0.79 7.45
CA HIS A 75 14.51 0.60 7.65
C HIS A 75 14.50 1.01 9.13
N LEU A 76 13.53 0.56 9.92
CA LEU A 76 13.49 0.80 11.36
C LEU A 76 14.71 0.18 12.07
N LEU A 77 15.04 -1.07 11.76
CA LEU A 77 16.19 -1.76 12.34
C LEU A 77 17.51 -1.12 11.90
N GLU A 78 17.65 -0.80 10.61
CA GLU A 78 18.84 -0.12 10.09
C GLU A 78 19.06 1.24 10.76
N ASN A 79 18.00 2.04 10.90
CA ASN A 79 18.09 3.35 11.55
C ASN A 79 18.36 3.23 13.05
N THR A 80 17.82 2.19 13.71
CA THR A 80 18.14 1.87 15.09
C THR A 80 19.63 1.53 15.25
N ILE A 81 20.19 0.72 14.34
CA ILE A 81 21.62 0.40 14.33
C ILE A 81 22.47 1.66 14.12
N LYS A 82 22.08 2.56 13.21
CA LYS A 82 22.79 3.84 13.00
C LYS A 82 22.83 4.67 14.28
N VAL A 83 21.71 4.83 14.98
CA VAL A 83 21.68 5.56 16.25
C VAL A 83 22.51 4.86 17.33
N MET A 84 22.51 3.53 17.38
CA MET A 84 23.33 2.75 18.33
C MET A 84 24.84 2.91 18.10
N GLN A 85 25.28 3.21 16.88
CA GLN A 85 26.70 3.48 16.58
C GLN A 85 27.14 4.86 17.11
N VAL A 86 26.21 5.75 17.40
CA VAL A 86 26.48 7.10 17.91
C VAL A 86 26.48 7.06 19.45
N GLY A 87 27.47 7.71 20.05
CA GLY A 87 27.59 7.79 21.50
C GLY A 87 26.40 8.51 22.15
N GLU A 88 26.00 8.09 23.34
CA GLU A 88 24.79 8.58 24.01
C GLU A 88 24.80 10.10 24.27
N ALA A 89 25.99 10.67 24.47
CA ALA A 89 26.13 12.11 24.70
C ALA A 89 25.71 12.92 23.46
N ILE A 90 26.14 12.48 22.27
CA ILE A 90 26.06 13.26 21.01
C ILE A 90 24.82 12.92 20.17
N ARG A 91 24.15 11.79 20.41
CA ARG A 91 22.94 11.41 19.65
C ARG A 91 21.75 12.31 19.96
N ASN A 92 20.87 12.50 18.98
CA ASN A 92 19.64 13.27 19.12
C ASN A 92 18.60 12.51 19.96
N PRO A 93 18.18 13.03 21.14
CA PRO A 93 17.24 12.33 22.01
C PRO A 93 15.85 12.19 21.39
N LYS A 94 15.44 13.11 20.50
CA LYS A 94 14.12 13.06 19.85
C LYS A 94 14.04 11.90 18.87
N SER A 95 15.10 11.69 18.08
CA SER A 95 15.20 10.59 17.11
C SER A 95 15.29 9.25 17.84
N GLU A 96 16.10 9.16 18.90
CA GLU A 96 16.19 7.96 19.72
C GLU A 96 14.84 7.58 20.34
N GLN A 97 14.18 8.50 21.04
CA GLN A 97 12.89 8.24 21.70
C GLN A 97 11.83 7.79 20.69
N TYR A 98 11.83 8.37 19.49
CA TYR A 98 10.92 7.98 18.43
C TYR A 98 11.17 6.53 17.97
N LEU A 99 12.43 6.14 17.74
CA LEU A 99 12.77 4.77 17.35
C LEU A 99 12.45 3.75 18.45
N GLN A 100 12.71 4.10 19.71
CA GLN A 100 12.38 3.26 20.87
C GLN A 100 10.88 3.06 20.99
N TRP A 101 10.10 4.15 20.93
CA TRP A 101 8.64 4.09 20.95
C TRP A 101 8.06 3.26 19.79
N LEU A 102 8.61 3.42 18.59
CA LEU A 102 8.16 2.68 17.42
C LEU A 102 8.52 1.19 17.52
N SER A 103 9.72 0.86 18.03
CA SER A 103 10.14 -0.51 18.31
C SER A 103 9.25 -1.18 19.37
N GLN A 104 8.89 -0.43 20.42
CA GLN A 104 7.95 -0.89 21.44
C GLN A 104 6.57 -1.16 20.85
N SER A 105 6.06 -0.25 20.01
CA SER A 105 4.77 -0.43 19.32
C SER A 105 4.76 -1.68 18.42
N TYR A 106 5.90 -1.99 17.80
CA TYR A 106 6.07 -3.23 17.04
C TYR A 106 6.05 -4.47 17.92
N ASN A 107 6.71 -4.44 19.07
CA ASN A 107 6.72 -5.53 20.04
C ASN A 107 5.32 -5.78 20.63
N GLU A 108 4.53 -4.73 20.80
CA GLU A 108 3.12 -4.80 21.23
C GLU A 108 2.18 -5.34 20.14
N GLY A 109 2.65 -5.46 18.90
CA GLY A 109 1.85 -6.00 17.79
C GLY A 109 0.75 -5.06 17.30
N ILE A 110 0.79 -3.78 17.70
CA ILE A 110 -0.25 -2.78 17.36
C ILE A 110 -0.01 -2.06 16.02
N VAL A 111 1.17 -2.22 15.42
CA VAL A 111 1.49 -1.61 14.12
C VAL A 111 0.76 -2.32 12.98
N ARG A 112 0.24 -1.54 12.03
CA ARG A 112 -0.53 -2.01 10.89
C ARG A 112 -0.12 -1.26 9.62
N ARG A 113 -0.08 -1.98 8.50
CA ARG A 113 0.06 -1.39 7.16
C ARG A 113 -1.31 -1.31 6.46
N LEU A 114 -1.58 -0.16 5.85
CA LEU A 114 -2.67 0.06 4.92
C LEU A 114 -2.07 0.34 3.54
N ASP A 115 -2.36 -0.52 2.55
CA ASP A 115 -1.90 -0.36 1.18
C ASP A 115 -2.99 0.33 0.33
N LEU A 116 -2.68 1.50 -0.22
CA LEU A 116 -3.57 2.31 -1.07
C LEU A 116 -3.22 2.21 -2.56
N GLY A 117 -2.45 1.20 -2.97
CA GLY A 117 -2.01 1.04 -4.37
C GLY A 117 -0.64 1.64 -4.59
N ILE A 118 -0.57 2.96 -4.72
CA ILE A 118 0.71 3.67 -5.00
C ILE A 118 1.39 4.20 -3.72
N VAL A 119 0.65 4.30 -2.63
CA VAL A 119 1.10 4.79 -1.33
C VAL A 119 0.77 3.75 -0.28
N SER A 120 1.66 3.58 0.70
CA SER A 120 1.42 2.77 1.88
C SER A 120 1.37 3.66 3.12
N LEU A 121 0.50 3.34 4.06
CA LEU A 121 0.43 4.03 5.35
C LEU A 121 0.73 3.04 6.47
N ILE A 122 1.55 3.45 7.42
CA ILE A 122 1.72 2.76 8.70
C ILE A 122 0.88 3.49 9.75
N TRP A 123 0.07 2.75 10.48
CA TRP A 123 -0.81 3.29 11.52
C TRP A 123 -0.83 2.38 12.75
N LEU A 124 -1.26 2.95 13.88
CA LEU A 124 -1.34 2.24 15.15
C LEU A 124 -2.78 1.88 15.53
N ASP A 125 -2.97 0.59 15.76
CA ASP A 125 -4.17 0.06 16.37
C ASP A 125 -4.13 0.19 17.90
N ASN A 126 -5.27 0.03 18.57
CA ASN A 126 -5.34 0.06 20.03
C ASN A 126 -4.87 -1.26 20.66
N TYR A 127 -4.95 -2.37 19.92
CA TYR A 127 -4.74 -3.71 20.42
C TYR A 127 -4.06 -4.61 19.39
N ASP A 128 -3.40 -5.66 19.87
CA ASP A 128 -2.81 -6.67 19.02
C ASP A 128 -3.88 -7.47 18.24
N LYS A 129 -3.50 -8.01 17.07
CA LYS A 129 -4.32 -8.84 16.18
C LYS A 129 -4.82 -10.09 16.88
N MET A 130 -4.02 -10.64 17.79
CA MET A 130 -4.34 -11.88 18.50
C MET A 130 -5.17 -11.61 19.78
N CYS A 131 -5.39 -10.34 20.13
CA CYS A 131 -6.14 -9.97 21.32
C CYS A 131 -7.64 -10.17 21.12
N SER A 132 -8.26 -11.03 21.94
CA SER A 132 -9.69 -11.38 21.89
C SER A 132 -10.50 -10.81 23.05
N LEU A 133 -10.00 -9.76 23.71
CA LEU A 133 -10.72 -9.09 24.78
C LEU A 133 -12.04 -8.47 24.27
N TYR A 134 -13.06 -8.41 25.14
CA TYR A 134 -14.35 -7.80 24.83
C TYR A 134 -14.21 -6.36 24.26
N LYS A 135 -13.25 -5.59 24.77
CA LYS A 135 -12.94 -4.23 24.28
C LYS A 135 -12.57 -4.19 22.78
N VAL A 136 -11.94 -5.25 22.27
CA VAL A 136 -11.56 -5.40 20.85
C VAL A 136 -12.75 -5.85 20.01
N ALA A 137 -13.55 -6.79 20.53
CA ALA A 137 -14.69 -7.36 19.83
C ALA A 137 -15.84 -6.35 19.65
N CYS A 138 -16.00 -5.42 20.60
CA CYS A 138 -17.07 -4.42 20.59
C CYS A 138 -16.95 -3.43 19.40
N PRO A 139 -17.93 -3.36 18.49
CA PRO A 139 -17.89 -2.44 17.34
C PRO A 139 -17.83 -0.95 17.72
N TYR A 140 -18.43 -0.58 18.85
CA TYR A 140 -18.50 0.81 19.31
C TYR A 140 -17.17 1.34 19.87
N LEU A 141 -16.25 0.44 20.24
CA LEU A 141 -14.92 0.77 20.74
C LEU A 141 -13.85 0.73 19.64
N LYS A 142 -14.25 0.41 18.39
CA LYS A 142 -13.34 0.41 17.25
C LYS A 142 -12.90 1.83 16.91
N THR A 143 -11.77 1.90 16.22
CA THR A 143 -11.20 3.16 15.74
C THR A 143 -12.19 3.87 14.83
N GLN A 144 -12.47 5.14 15.16
CA GLN A 144 -13.35 5.97 14.35
C GLN A 144 -12.62 6.43 13.09
N TYR A 145 -13.30 6.37 11.94
CA TYR A 145 -12.75 6.80 10.65
C TYR A 145 -12.32 8.27 10.67
N LEU A 146 -13.09 9.14 11.35
CA LEU A 146 -12.81 10.58 11.42
C LEU A 146 -11.50 10.89 12.15
N THR A 147 -11.12 10.10 13.14
CA THR A 147 -9.87 10.30 13.93
C THR A 147 -8.70 9.48 13.39
N PHE A 148 -8.87 8.74 12.29
CA PHE A 148 -7.86 7.82 11.78
C PHE A 148 -6.55 8.52 11.42
N TYR A 149 -6.63 9.73 10.88
CA TYR A 149 -5.46 10.51 10.46
C TYR A 149 -4.46 10.79 11.60
N GLN A 150 -4.94 10.89 12.84
CA GLN A 150 -4.10 11.14 14.02
C GLN A 150 -3.25 9.92 14.41
N ARG A 151 -3.60 8.74 13.90
CA ARG A 151 -2.95 7.46 14.22
C ARG A 151 -1.94 7.03 13.16
N VAL A 152 -1.82 7.80 12.08
CA VAL A 152 -0.85 7.56 11.02
C VAL A 152 0.54 7.91 11.55
N VAL A 153 1.44 6.94 11.50
CA VAL A 153 2.83 7.04 11.96
C VAL A 153 3.75 7.40 10.82
N ASP A 154 3.58 6.75 9.68
CA ASP A 154 4.43 6.94 8.50
C ASP A 154 3.68 6.80 7.19
N ILE A 155 4.22 7.46 6.17
CA ILE A 155 3.76 7.46 4.78
C ILE A 155 4.89 6.89 3.92
N GLY A 156 4.60 5.75 3.31
CA GLY A 156 5.45 5.03 2.37
C GLY A 156 5.14 5.45 0.95
N PHE A 157 6.14 5.96 0.25
CA PHE A 157 6.03 6.34 -1.17
C PHE A 157 7.40 6.25 -1.83
N LEU A 158 7.46 5.58 -2.99
CA LEU A 158 8.66 5.45 -3.82
C LEU A 158 9.85 4.81 -3.07
N ASP A 159 9.64 3.61 -2.53
CA ASP A 159 10.59 2.83 -1.71
C ASP A 159 11.13 3.54 -0.46
N LYS A 160 10.52 4.66 -0.08
CA LYS A 160 10.92 5.47 1.06
C LYS A 160 9.81 5.62 2.08
N TRP A 161 10.23 5.74 3.33
CA TRP A 161 9.37 6.01 4.48
C TRP A 161 9.68 7.41 4.99
N TRP A 162 8.80 8.35 4.61
CA TRP A 162 9.12 9.78 4.63
C TRP A 162 9.22 10.35 6.03
N ILE A 163 8.37 9.91 6.95
CA ILE A 163 8.35 10.43 8.32
C ILE A 163 9.56 9.86 9.08
N LEU A 164 9.83 8.56 8.98
CA LEU A 164 11.01 7.93 9.57
C LEU A 164 12.31 8.54 9.04
N GLU A 165 12.45 8.72 7.73
CA GLU A 165 13.63 9.36 7.12
C GLU A 165 13.80 10.80 7.62
N ASN A 166 12.70 11.56 7.75
CA ASN A 166 12.76 12.92 8.27
C ASN A 166 13.10 12.99 9.76
N LYS A 167 12.64 12.03 10.58
CA LYS A 167 12.98 11.93 12.01
C LYS A 167 14.43 11.50 12.24
N MET A 168 15.04 10.89 11.24
CA MET A 168 16.44 10.48 11.26
C MET A 168 17.39 11.55 10.73
N LYS A 169 16.90 12.71 10.29
CA LYS A 169 17.77 13.86 9.98
C LYS A 169 18.46 14.33 11.26
N ASP A 170 19.77 14.57 11.17
CA ASP A 170 20.60 15.06 12.27
C ASP A 170 20.48 14.20 13.54
N TYR A 171 20.39 12.88 13.36
CA TYR A 171 20.31 11.91 14.46
C TYR A 171 21.59 11.87 15.32
N ASP A 172 22.69 12.38 14.78
CA ASP A 172 24.03 12.49 15.37
C ASP A 172 24.31 13.87 16.00
N VAL A 173 23.33 14.77 16.00
CA VAL A 173 23.45 16.11 16.59
C VAL A 173 22.54 16.24 17.81
N ASN A 174 23.14 16.43 18.98
CA ASN A 174 22.41 16.76 20.19
C ASN A 174 22.37 18.28 20.41
N GLU A 175 21.27 18.91 20.02
CA GLU A 175 21.03 20.37 20.21
C GLU A 175 21.21 20.83 21.67
N ALA A 176 20.95 19.95 22.65
CA ALA A 176 21.09 20.28 24.07
C ALA A 176 22.54 20.57 24.48
N GLN A 177 23.54 20.07 23.74
CA GLN A 177 24.94 20.40 24.00
C GLN A 177 25.32 21.81 23.57
N PHE A 178 24.55 22.40 22.65
CA PHE A 178 24.87 23.68 22.01
C PHE A 178 24.05 24.85 22.56
N SER A 179 23.10 24.60 23.47
CA SER A 179 22.24 25.65 24.04
C SER A 179 23.03 26.71 24.83
N ASP A 180 24.19 26.33 25.37
CA ASP A 180 25.02 27.21 26.20
C ASP A 180 26.08 27.99 25.41
N VAL A 181 26.22 27.68 24.11
CA VAL A 181 27.23 28.31 23.23
C VAL A 181 26.65 29.58 22.63
N LYS A 182 26.96 30.73 23.25
CA LYS A 182 26.69 32.05 22.65
C LYS A 182 27.76 32.37 21.61
N TYR A 183 27.40 32.38 20.34
CA TYR A 183 28.25 32.93 19.27
C TYR A 183 28.37 34.45 19.47
N LYS A 184 29.60 34.94 19.64
CA LYS A 184 29.94 36.37 19.64
C LYS A 184 30.11 36.87 18.22
#